data_AF-I3S678-F1
#
_entry.id   AF-I3S678-F1
#
_cell.length_a   1.000
_cell.length_b   1.000
_cell.length_c   1.000
_cell.angle_alpha   90.00
_cell.angle_beta   90.00
_cell.angle_gamma   90.00
#
_symmetry.space_group_name_H-M   'P 1'
#
loop_
_entity.id
_entity.type
_entity.pdbx_description
1 polymer ?
#
loop_
_entity_poly.entity_id
_entity_poly.type
_entity_poly.pdbx_seq_one_letter_code
_entity_poly.pdbx_strand_id
1 'polypeptide(L)'
;MTRSNPQDKIGNMPSYFDLPPLDVSLAFPQATPASTFPPCASDYFQFDDLLKPEEQAIRMKVRECMEKNIAPIMAQYWEKAEFPFHAIPKLGELGIAGGTIKGYGCPGLSVTGSAIATAEVARVDASCSTFILVHSSLAMLTIALCGSEAQKQKYLPSLAQLKTIACWALTEPDYGSDASALKTTATKVQCLLFAIQFFLTYLSF
;
A
#
# COMPACT_ATOMS: atom_id res chain seq x y z
N MET A 1 -49.72 12.92 19.84
CA MET A 1 -48.41 12.45 19.32
C MET A 1 -47.31 13.10 20.13
N THR A 2 -46.98 12.50 21.28
CA THR A 2 -45.88 12.96 22.13
C THR A 2 -44.56 12.51 21.49
N ARG A 3 -43.70 13.46 21.15
CA ARG A 3 -42.31 13.18 20.76
C ARG A 3 -41.61 12.55 21.96
N SER A 4 -41.15 11.31 21.82
CA SER A 4 -40.37 10.62 22.85
C SER A 4 -39.02 11.32 23.06
N ASN A 5 -38.66 11.47 24.33
CA ASN A 5 -37.45 12.16 24.80
C ASN A 5 -36.22 11.26 24.52
N PRO A 6 -35.10 11.77 23.95
CA PRO A 6 -33.92 10.95 23.64
C PRO A 6 -33.30 10.26 24.85
N GLN A 7 -33.60 10.72 26.07
CA GLN A 7 -33.08 10.18 27.33
C GLN A 7 -33.77 8.88 27.81
N ASP A 8 -34.94 8.50 27.27
CA ASP A 8 -35.64 7.27 27.67
C ASP A 8 -35.03 5.98 27.08
N LYS A 9 -33.97 6.07 26.26
CA LYS A 9 -33.31 4.93 25.61
C LYS A 9 -32.06 4.40 26.33
N ILE A 10 -31.70 4.94 27.49
CA ILE A 10 -30.45 4.57 28.20
C ILE A 10 -30.69 3.47 29.25
N GLY A 11 -31.94 3.14 29.57
CA GLY A 11 -32.30 2.32 30.74
C GLY A 11 -32.27 0.80 30.60
N ASN A 12 -31.86 0.20 29.47
CA ASN A 12 -31.90 -1.27 29.34
C ASN A 12 -30.90 -1.84 28.32
N MET A 13 -29.63 -1.42 28.39
CA MET A 13 -28.58 -2.02 27.57
C MET A 13 -28.15 -3.36 28.20
N PRO A 14 -28.01 -4.45 27.41
CA PRO A 14 -27.60 -5.73 27.97
C PRO A 14 -26.23 -5.63 28.65
N SER A 15 -26.02 -6.37 29.74
CA SER A 15 -24.76 -6.36 30.51
C SER A 15 -23.53 -6.75 29.69
N TYR A 16 -23.72 -7.38 28.53
CA TYR A 16 -22.67 -7.82 27.62
C TYR A 16 -22.35 -6.81 26.51
N PHE A 17 -23.05 -5.68 26.42
CA PHE A 17 -22.90 -4.75 25.28
C PHE A 17 -21.49 -4.17 25.14
N ASP A 18 -20.84 -3.84 26.26
CA ASP A 18 -19.49 -3.25 26.28
C ASP A 18 -18.36 -4.31 26.40
N LEU A 19 -18.69 -5.60 26.28
CA LEU A 19 -17.67 -6.66 26.32
C LEU A 19 -16.83 -6.68 25.03
N PRO A 20 -15.55 -7.08 25.12
CA PRO A 20 -14.72 -7.22 23.92
C PRO A 20 -15.27 -8.29 22.97
N PRO A 21 -14.93 -8.21 21.67
CA PRO A 21 -15.25 -9.27 20.72
C PRO A 21 -14.71 -10.63 21.19
N LEU A 22 -15.48 -11.69 20.94
CA LEU A 22 -15.05 -13.06 21.20
C LEU A 22 -13.85 -13.42 20.31
N ASP A 23 -12.89 -14.17 20.86
CA ASP A 23 -11.77 -14.70 20.09
C ASP A 23 -12.27 -15.56 18.91
N VAL A 24 -11.68 -15.38 17.73
CA VAL A 24 -12.14 -16.03 16.50
C VAL A 24 -12.04 -17.55 16.58
N SER A 25 -11.08 -18.10 17.32
CA SER A 25 -10.94 -19.56 17.52
C SER A 25 -12.08 -20.15 18.34
N LEU A 26 -12.72 -19.36 19.20
CA LEU A 26 -13.91 -19.75 19.95
C LEU A 26 -15.20 -19.48 19.17
N ALA A 27 -15.26 -18.34 18.47
CA ALA A 27 -16.44 -17.92 17.72
C ALA A 27 -16.68 -18.79 16.48
N PHE A 28 -15.61 -19.20 15.79
CA PHE A 28 -15.68 -20.01 14.57
C PHE A 28 -14.51 -21.01 14.48
N PRO A 29 -14.51 -22.07 15.31
CA PRO A 29 -13.39 -23.01 15.40
C PRO A 29 -13.09 -23.80 14.12
N GLN A 30 -13.99 -23.77 13.13
CA GLN A 30 -13.96 -24.73 12.01
C GLN A 30 -13.08 -24.27 10.86
N ALA A 31 -12.66 -23.00 10.87
CA ALA A 31 -11.80 -22.44 9.85
C ALA A 31 -10.72 -21.56 10.46
N THR A 32 -9.64 -21.39 9.70
CA THR A 32 -8.51 -20.56 10.08
C THR A 32 -8.69 -19.13 9.54
N PRO A 33 -8.51 -18.10 10.37
CA PRO A 33 -8.53 -16.70 9.91
C PRO A 33 -7.32 -16.39 9.03
N ALA A 34 -7.42 -15.33 8.22
CA ALA A 34 -6.34 -14.89 7.35
C ALA A 34 -5.07 -14.41 8.09
N SER A 35 -5.11 -14.24 9.42
CA SER A 35 -3.91 -14.00 10.23
C SER A 35 -2.92 -15.17 10.17
N THR A 36 -3.40 -16.38 9.89
CA THR A 36 -2.60 -17.49 9.37
C THR A 36 -2.95 -17.66 7.89
N PHE A 37 -2.17 -17.02 7.03
CA PHE A 37 -2.54 -16.86 5.62
C PHE A 37 -2.60 -18.21 4.90
N PRO A 38 -3.59 -18.44 4.01
CA PRO A 38 -3.74 -19.71 3.32
C PRO A 38 -2.58 -20.00 2.35
N PRO A 39 -2.25 -21.28 2.13
CA PRO A 39 -1.27 -21.66 1.13
C PRO A 39 -1.73 -21.26 -0.28
N CYS A 40 -0.78 -21.04 -1.19
CA CYS A 40 -1.08 -20.67 -2.57
C CYS A 40 -1.55 -21.87 -3.39
N ALA A 41 -2.86 -22.14 -3.38
CA ALA A 41 -3.49 -23.14 -4.25
C ALA A 41 -3.96 -22.55 -5.60
N SER A 42 -3.87 -21.23 -5.78
CA SER A 42 -4.31 -20.54 -7.00
C SER A 42 -3.36 -20.71 -8.19
N ASP A 43 -2.11 -21.11 -7.93
CA ASP A 43 -1.10 -21.34 -8.97
C ASP A 43 -1.28 -22.72 -9.62
N TYR A 44 -2.40 -22.88 -10.32
CA TYR A 44 -2.82 -24.18 -10.87
C TYR A 44 -2.04 -24.57 -12.14
N PHE A 45 -1.55 -23.59 -12.89
CA PHE A 45 -0.81 -23.78 -14.15
C PHE A 45 0.71 -23.65 -13.97
N GLN A 46 1.21 -23.73 -12.75
CA GLN A 46 2.65 -23.74 -12.44
C GLN A 46 3.38 -22.52 -13.04
N PHE A 47 2.95 -21.31 -12.69
CA PHE A 47 3.50 -20.06 -13.20
C PHE A 47 5.00 -19.90 -12.95
N ASP A 48 5.58 -20.62 -11.99
CA ASP A 48 7.03 -20.66 -11.78
C ASP A 48 7.79 -21.08 -13.05
N ASP A 49 7.23 -21.96 -13.89
CA ASP A 49 7.86 -22.37 -15.16
C ASP A 49 8.02 -21.21 -16.17
N LEU A 50 7.25 -20.13 -15.97
CA LEU A 50 7.30 -18.91 -16.79
C LEU A 50 8.20 -17.83 -16.19
N LEU A 51 8.71 -18.05 -14.97
CA LEU A 51 9.52 -17.09 -14.22
C LEU A 51 10.99 -17.49 -14.23
N LYS A 52 11.86 -16.49 -14.31
CA LYS A 52 13.30 -16.71 -14.10
C LYS A 52 13.58 -17.05 -12.63
N PRO A 53 14.71 -17.71 -12.33
CA PRO A 53 15.09 -18.03 -10.94
C PRO A 53 15.12 -16.80 -10.01
N GLU A 54 15.56 -15.64 -10.51
CA GLU A 54 15.57 -14.38 -9.76
C GLU A 54 14.16 -13.85 -9.46
N GLU A 55 13.21 -14.07 -10.36
CA GLU A 55 11.81 -13.63 -10.23
C GLU A 55 11.05 -14.56 -9.26
N GLN A 56 11.31 -15.87 -9.32
CA GLN A 56 10.83 -16.85 -8.34
C GLN A 56 11.35 -16.54 -6.93
N ALA A 57 12.64 -16.20 -6.79
CA ALA A 57 13.23 -15.83 -5.51
C ALA A 57 12.58 -14.58 -4.90
N ILE A 58 12.31 -13.56 -5.72
CA ILE A 58 11.60 -12.35 -5.29
C ILE A 58 10.16 -12.68 -4.89
N ARG A 59 9.45 -13.47 -5.69
CA ARG A 59 8.08 -13.93 -5.40
C ARG A 59 8.02 -14.55 -4.00
N MET A 60 8.90 -15.51 -3.71
CA MET A 60 8.92 -16.19 -2.42
C MET A 60 9.33 -15.27 -1.27
N LYS A 61 10.34 -14.42 -1.46
CA LYS A 61 10.78 -13.44 -0.45
C LYS A 61 9.65 -12.50 -0.04
N VAL A 62 8.90 -11.98 -1.02
CA VAL A 62 7.76 -11.07 -0.77
C VAL A 62 6.63 -11.82 -0.08
N ARG A 63 6.27 -13.00 -0.58
CA ARG A 63 5.22 -13.85 0.00
C ARG A 63 5.46 -14.11 1.48
N GLU A 64 6.63 -14.63 1.83
CA GLU A 64 6.98 -14.95 3.22
C GLU A 64 6.94 -13.73 4.12
N CYS A 65 7.42 -12.59 3.65
CA CYS A 65 7.39 -11.34 4.42
C CYS A 65 5.95 -10.88 4.68
N MET A 66 5.10 -10.89 3.64
CA MET A 66 3.72 -10.42 3.74
C MET A 66 2.87 -11.33 4.63
N GLU A 67 2.95 -12.65 4.44
CA GLU A 67 2.23 -13.62 5.27
C GLU A 67 2.67 -13.57 6.73
N LYS A 68 3.97 -13.35 6.99
CA LYS A 68 4.51 -13.32 8.36
C LYS A 68 4.27 -12.00 9.08
N ASN A 69 4.45 -10.86 8.41
CA ASN A 69 4.51 -9.54 9.06
C ASN A 69 3.25 -8.70 8.85
N ILE A 70 2.48 -8.94 7.78
CA ILE A 70 1.30 -8.12 7.43
C ILE A 70 0.00 -8.86 7.72
N ALA A 71 -0.12 -10.13 7.30
CA ALA A 71 -1.36 -10.90 7.49
C ALA A 71 -1.87 -10.92 8.94
N PRO A 72 -1.03 -11.02 9.99
CA PRO A 72 -1.51 -11.02 11.38
C PRO A 72 -2.11 -9.69 11.86
N ILE A 73 -1.74 -8.56 11.23
CA ILE A 73 -2.11 -7.22 11.69
C ILE A 73 -3.13 -6.53 10.77
N MET A 74 -3.25 -6.96 9.52
CA MET A 74 -3.98 -6.23 8.48
C MET A 74 -5.45 -5.97 8.82
N ALA A 75 -6.14 -6.93 9.44
CA ALA A 75 -7.57 -6.80 9.74
C ALA A 75 -7.85 -5.62 10.70
N GLN A 76 -7.01 -5.46 11.73
CA GLN A 76 -7.17 -4.37 12.70
C GLN A 76 -6.93 -3.00 12.05
N TYR A 77 -5.87 -2.88 11.25
CA TYR A 77 -5.53 -1.62 10.58
C TYR A 77 -6.54 -1.23 9.52
N TRP A 78 -7.02 -2.22 8.76
CA TRP A 78 -8.04 -2.01 7.74
C TRP A 78 -9.36 -1.54 8.34
N GLU A 79 -9.84 -2.19 9.40
CA GLU A 79 -11.07 -1.78 10.12
C GLU A 79 -10.99 -0.35 10.66
N LYS A 80 -9.82 0.05 11.17
CA LYS A 80 -9.60 1.39 11.72
C LYS A 80 -9.30 2.46 10.66
N ALA A 81 -9.14 2.07 9.39
CA ALA A 81 -8.59 2.92 8.35
C ALA A 81 -7.25 3.59 8.74
N GLU A 82 -6.40 2.85 9.46
CA GLU A 82 -5.07 3.30 9.89
C GLU A 82 -3.97 2.67 9.01
N PHE A 83 -2.83 3.34 8.87
CA PHE A 83 -1.68 2.77 8.16
C PHE A 83 -0.64 2.16 9.14
N PRO A 84 -0.15 0.93 8.91
CA PRO A 84 0.84 0.29 9.77
C PRO A 84 2.25 0.83 9.51
N PHE A 85 2.55 2.05 9.96
CA PHE A 85 3.86 2.71 9.74
C PHE A 85 5.06 1.89 10.21
N HIS A 86 4.91 1.08 11.26
CA HIS A 86 5.95 0.18 11.76
C HIS A 86 6.33 -0.94 10.77
N ALA A 87 5.49 -1.21 9.76
CA ALA A 87 5.76 -2.19 8.71
C ALA A 87 6.64 -1.63 7.59
N ILE A 88 6.77 -0.30 7.46
CA ILE A 88 7.55 0.33 6.37
C ILE A 88 8.99 -0.19 6.30
N PRO A 89 9.76 -0.32 7.41
CA PRO A 89 11.11 -0.87 7.36
C PRO A 89 11.16 -2.29 6.79
N LYS A 90 10.21 -3.15 7.16
CA LYS A 90 10.09 -4.53 6.65
C LYS A 90 9.81 -4.54 5.14
N LEU A 91 8.96 -3.63 4.67
CA LEU A 91 8.70 -3.45 3.24
C LEU A 91 9.94 -2.90 2.50
N GLY A 92 10.77 -2.08 3.16
CA GLY A 92 12.03 -1.58 2.61
C GLY A 92 13.07 -2.69 2.45
N GLU A 93 13.18 -3.59 3.43
CA GLU A 93 14.07 -4.76 3.41
C GLU A 93 13.76 -5.73 2.25
N LEU A 94 12.54 -5.71 1.72
CA LEU A 94 12.19 -6.47 0.52
C LEU A 94 13.01 -6.04 -0.70
N GLY A 95 13.42 -4.78 -0.78
CA GLY A 95 14.20 -4.26 -1.90
C GLY A 95 13.40 -4.24 -3.20
N ILE A 96 12.08 -3.98 -3.12
CA ILE A 96 11.19 -3.91 -4.29
C ILE A 96 10.78 -2.46 -4.64
N ALA A 97 10.98 -1.52 -3.71
CA ALA A 97 10.80 -0.10 -3.98
C ALA A 97 11.85 0.40 -4.99
N GLY A 98 11.40 1.09 -6.03
CA GLY A 98 12.21 1.45 -7.19
C GLY A 98 12.08 0.46 -8.36
N GLY A 99 11.45 -0.71 -8.16
CA GLY A 99 11.05 -1.64 -9.23
C GLY A 99 12.13 -1.84 -10.29
N THR A 100 11.86 -1.35 -11.50
CA THR A 100 12.71 -1.54 -12.68
C THR A 100 13.79 -0.46 -12.87
N ILE A 101 13.85 0.54 -11.99
CA ILE A 101 14.81 1.65 -12.08
C ILE A 101 16.22 1.11 -11.83
N LYS A 102 17.13 1.38 -12.76
CA LYS A 102 18.54 0.96 -12.67
C LYS A 102 19.40 2.07 -12.06
N GLY A 103 20.29 1.69 -11.14
CA GLY A 103 21.18 2.63 -10.45
C GLY A 103 20.50 3.38 -9.30
N TYR A 104 21.15 4.42 -8.78
CA TYR A 104 20.62 5.31 -7.72
C TYR A 104 20.13 4.57 -6.45
N GLY A 105 20.70 3.41 -6.13
CA GLY A 105 20.28 2.58 -4.99
C GLY A 105 18.96 1.82 -5.19
N CYS A 106 18.41 1.82 -6.41
CA CYS A 106 17.23 1.05 -6.78
C CYS A 106 17.60 -0.39 -7.18
N PRO A 107 16.68 -1.36 -7.07
CA PRO A 107 16.97 -2.77 -7.27
C PRO A 107 17.18 -3.19 -8.74
N GLY A 108 16.69 -2.40 -9.71
CA GLY A 108 16.88 -2.70 -11.14
C GLY A 108 16.25 -4.01 -11.59
N LEU A 109 15.10 -4.38 -11.03
CA LEU A 109 14.39 -5.62 -11.33
C LEU A 109 13.96 -5.69 -12.80
N SER A 110 13.72 -6.91 -13.29
CA SER A 110 12.95 -7.09 -14.52
C SER A 110 11.52 -6.57 -14.34
N VAL A 111 10.85 -6.22 -15.44
CA VAL A 111 9.43 -5.81 -15.40
C VAL A 111 8.57 -6.91 -14.78
N THR A 112 8.82 -8.17 -15.17
CA THR A 112 8.13 -9.35 -14.63
C THR A 112 8.41 -9.53 -13.13
N GLY A 113 9.66 -9.37 -12.70
CA GLY A 113 10.06 -9.43 -11.29
C GLY A 113 9.37 -8.36 -10.44
N SER A 114 9.26 -7.14 -10.95
CA SER A 114 8.48 -6.07 -10.29
C SER A 114 6.99 -6.39 -10.26
N ALA A 115 6.43 -6.95 -11.35
CA ALA A 115 5.02 -7.29 -11.45
C ALA A 115 4.62 -8.42 -10.48
N ILE A 116 5.43 -9.49 -10.40
CA ILE A 116 5.17 -10.60 -9.48
C ILE A 116 5.31 -10.16 -8.01
N ALA A 117 6.26 -9.26 -7.71
CA ALA A 117 6.36 -8.66 -6.39
C ALA A 117 5.09 -7.88 -6.02
N THR A 118 4.56 -7.04 -6.92
CA THR A 118 3.30 -6.31 -6.70
C THR A 118 2.13 -7.27 -6.46
N ALA A 119 2.05 -8.35 -7.23
CA ALA A 119 1.02 -9.38 -7.08
C ALA A 119 1.09 -10.08 -5.72
N GLU A 120 2.28 -10.46 -5.24
CA GLU A 120 2.44 -11.13 -3.94
C GLU A 120 2.13 -10.21 -2.75
N VAL A 121 2.41 -8.91 -2.85
CA VAL A 121 1.95 -7.92 -1.85
C VAL A 121 0.42 -7.83 -1.86
N ALA A 122 -0.17 -7.65 -3.06
CA ALA A 122 -1.61 -7.48 -3.23
C ALA A 122 -2.41 -8.72 -2.81
N ARG A 123 -1.81 -9.92 -2.94
CA ARG A 123 -2.42 -11.18 -2.51
C ARG A 123 -2.76 -11.16 -1.02
N VAL A 124 -1.93 -10.50 -0.20
CA VAL A 124 -2.13 -10.40 1.26
C VAL A 124 -2.89 -9.14 1.65
N ASP A 125 -2.42 -7.97 1.22
CA ASP A 125 -3.10 -6.70 1.50
C ASP A 125 -2.94 -5.72 0.33
N ALA A 126 -4.08 -5.33 -0.25
CA ALA A 126 -4.13 -4.39 -1.36
C ALA A 126 -3.71 -2.96 -0.94
N SER A 127 -3.85 -2.61 0.34
CA SER A 127 -3.46 -1.28 0.85
C SER A 127 -1.95 -1.11 0.80
N CYS A 128 -1.19 -2.09 1.30
CA CYS A 128 0.26 -2.16 1.19
C CYS A 128 0.72 -2.20 -0.27
N SER A 129 0.02 -2.94 -1.14
CA SER A 129 0.37 -2.99 -2.57
C SER A 129 0.20 -1.62 -3.23
N THR A 130 -0.90 -0.92 -2.94
CA THR A 130 -1.15 0.43 -3.46
C THR A 130 -0.14 1.44 -2.91
N PHE A 131 0.23 1.33 -1.63
CA PHE A 131 1.29 2.12 -0.99
C PHE A 131 2.60 2.01 -1.79
N ILE A 132 3.08 0.78 -2.05
CA ILE A 132 4.33 0.55 -2.81
C ILE A 132 4.17 0.98 -4.26
N LEU A 133 3.03 0.70 -4.89
CA LEU A 133 2.79 1.01 -6.30
C LEU A 133 2.82 2.53 -6.55
N VAL A 134 2.12 3.32 -5.73
CA VAL A 134 2.12 4.78 -5.88
C VAL A 134 3.50 5.37 -5.56
N HIS A 135 4.14 4.85 -4.51
CA HIS A 135 5.48 5.26 -4.14
C HIS A 135 6.50 5.00 -5.27
N SER A 136 6.54 3.76 -5.77
CA SER A 136 7.56 3.28 -6.69
C SER A 136 7.19 3.51 -8.15
N SER A 137 6.06 2.95 -8.58
CA SER A 137 5.67 2.90 -10.00
C SER A 137 5.06 4.20 -10.51
N LEU A 138 4.67 5.13 -9.63
CA LEU A 138 4.26 6.49 -10.03
C LEU A 138 5.32 7.52 -9.66
N ALA A 139 5.60 7.71 -8.36
CA ALA A 139 6.43 8.83 -7.92
C ALA A 139 7.92 8.63 -8.25
N MET A 140 8.54 7.52 -7.84
CA MET A 140 9.95 7.25 -8.18
C MET A 140 10.16 7.14 -9.68
N LEU A 141 9.25 6.46 -10.40
CA LEU A 141 9.34 6.33 -11.85
C LEU A 141 9.25 7.69 -12.57
N THR A 142 8.40 8.61 -12.10
CA THR A 142 8.35 9.98 -12.61
C THR A 142 9.68 10.70 -12.41
N ILE A 143 10.33 10.56 -11.24
CA ILE A 143 11.66 11.14 -11.00
C ILE A 143 12.72 10.51 -11.93
N ALA A 144 12.67 9.18 -12.11
CA ALA A 144 13.64 8.47 -12.94
C ALA A 144 13.54 8.85 -14.43
N LEU A 145 12.32 9.03 -14.95
CA LEU A 145 12.07 9.35 -16.36
C LEU A 145 12.14 10.85 -16.66
N CYS A 146 11.59 11.68 -15.78
CA CYS A 146 11.37 13.11 -16.04
C CYS A 146 12.26 14.05 -15.19
N GLY A 147 12.93 13.52 -14.16
CA GLY A 147 13.79 14.30 -13.29
C GLY A 147 15.17 14.59 -13.90
N SER A 148 15.78 15.68 -13.46
CA SER A 148 17.21 15.95 -13.69
C SER A 148 18.10 14.95 -12.95
N GLU A 149 19.35 14.77 -13.39
CA GLU A 149 20.30 13.90 -12.70
C GLU A 149 20.52 14.30 -11.22
N ALA A 150 20.53 15.60 -10.94
CA ALA A 150 20.61 16.09 -9.56
C ALA A 150 19.40 15.67 -8.71
N GLN A 151 18.18 15.69 -9.26
CA GLN A 151 16.99 15.19 -8.57
C GLN A 151 17.04 13.67 -8.36
N LYS A 152 17.47 12.91 -9.37
CA LYS A 152 17.60 11.45 -9.27
C LYS A 152 18.57 11.05 -8.17
N GLN A 153 19.78 11.61 -8.18
CA GLN A 153 20.80 11.35 -7.15
C GLN A 153 20.37 11.77 -5.75
N LYS A 154 19.63 12.89 -5.64
CA LYS A 154 19.15 13.40 -4.35
C LYS A 154 18.04 12.56 -3.75
N TYR A 155 17.06 12.13 -4.55
CA TYR A 155 15.81 11.58 -4.03
C TYR A 155 15.72 10.05 -4.12
N LEU A 156 16.10 9.45 -5.24
CA LEU A 156 15.88 8.01 -5.48
C LEU A 156 16.55 7.09 -4.44
N PRO A 157 17.79 7.35 -3.96
CA PRO A 157 18.41 6.46 -2.98
C PRO A 157 17.64 6.35 -1.66
N SER A 158 17.05 7.46 -1.19
CA SER A 158 16.26 7.47 0.05
C SER A 158 14.88 6.83 -0.15
N LEU A 159 14.27 7.06 -1.32
CA LEU A 159 12.98 6.48 -1.70
C LEU A 159 13.07 4.96 -1.87
N ALA A 160 14.11 4.44 -2.53
CA ALA A 160 14.32 3.00 -2.72
C ALA A 160 14.45 2.22 -1.40
N GLN A 161 14.84 2.90 -0.32
CA GLN A 161 14.97 2.33 1.03
C GLN A 161 13.73 2.59 1.91
N LEU A 162 12.68 3.22 1.36
CA LEU A 162 11.50 3.71 2.09
C LEU A 162 11.82 4.59 3.30
N LYS A 163 12.98 5.26 3.32
CA LYS A 163 13.35 6.23 4.37
C LYS A 163 12.58 7.54 4.24
N THR A 164 12.21 7.85 3.00
CA THR A 164 11.28 8.91 2.65
C THR A 164 10.17 8.31 1.82
N ILE A 165 8.95 8.83 1.92
CA ILE A 165 7.79 8.36 1.17
C ILE A 165 7.43 9.40 0.12
N ALA A 166 7.21 8.97 -1.12
CA ALA A 166 6.72 9.81 -2.20
C ALA A 166 5.30 9.43 -2.58
N CYS A 167 4.62 10.38 -3.20
CA CYS A 167 3.26 10.25 -3.69
C CYS A 167 3.14 10.93 -5.05
N TRP A 168 2.01 10.72 -5.74
CA TRP A 168 1.80 11.22 -7.09
C TRP A 168 0.41 11.86 -7.19
N ALA A 169 0.38 13.18 -7.35
CA ALA A 169 -0.85 13.96 -7.43
C ALA A 169 -1.14 14.31 -8.89
N LEU A 170 -2.25 13.79 -9.42
CA LEU A 170 -2.79 14.13 -10.74
C LEU A 170 -4.27 14.44 -10.68
N THR A 171 -5.03 13.53 -10.09
CA THR A 171 -6.49 13.65 -9.98
C THR A 171 -6.87 14.90 -9.17
N GLU A 172 -7.99 15.49 -9.54
CA GLU A 172 -8.62 16.63 -8.87
C GLU A 172 -10.08 16.27 -8.58
N PRO A 173 -10.80 17.00 -7.70
CA PRO A 173 -12.20 16.67 -7.36
C PRO A 173 -13.11 16.57 -8.59
N ASP A 174 -12.88 17.42 -9.59
CA ASP A 174 -13.67 17.48 -10.83
C ASP A 174 -13.02 16.72 -12.00
N TYR A 175 -11.77 16.24 -11.85
CA TYR A 175 -10.97 15.65 -12.95
C TYR A 175 -10.34 14.32 -12.52
N GLY A 176 -11.09 13.24 -12.74
CA GLY A 176 -10.63 11.86 -12.61
C GLY A 176 -10.22 11.27 -13.96
N SER A 177 -11.18 10.70 -14.69
CA SER A 177 -10.94 10.07 -16.01
C SER A 177 -10.42 11.07 -17.06
N ASP A 178 -10.88 12.32 -17.03
CA ASP A 178 -10.38 13.39 -17.90
C ASP A 178 -9.20 14.15 -17.24
N ALA A 179 -8.13 13.41 -16.95
CA ALA A 179 -6.95 13.99 -16.32
C ALA A 179 -6.24 15.02 -17.19
N SER A 180 -6.47 15.04 -18.51
CA SER A 180 -5.92 16.06 -19.41
C SER A 180 -6.50 17.46 -19.20
N ALA A 181 -7.67 17.57 -18.57
CA ALA A 181 -8.38 18.83 -18.35
C ALA A 181 -8.17 19.46 -16.96
N LEU A 182 -7.17 18.97 -16.21
CA LEU A 182 -6.81 19.45 -14.86
C LEU A 182 -6.69 20.98 -14.77
N LYS A 183 -7.10 21.54 -13.63
CA LYS A 183 -7.17 23.01 -13.40
C LYS A 183 -6.04 23.54 -12.53
N THR A 184 -5.22 22.69 -11.95
CA THR A 184 -3.95 23.04 -11.31
C THR A 184 -3.05 23.82 -12.28
N THR A 185 -2.65 25.04 -11.88
CA THR A 185 -1.90 25.97 -12.76
C THR A 185 -0.58 26.42 -12.14
N ALA A 186 0.56 26.11 -12.77
CA ALA A 186 1.87 26.58 -12.31
C ALA A 186 2.25 27.93 -12.95
N THR A 187 2.09 29.04 -12.22
CA THR A 187 2.46 30.38 -12.71
C THR A 187 3.92 30.70 -12.40
N LYS A 188 4.71 31.04 -13.41
CA LYS A 188 6.14 31.37 -13.25
C LYS A 188 6.32 32.59 -12.31
N VAL A 189 7.00 32.38 -11.19
CA VAL A 189 7.48 33.41 -10.25
C VAL A 189 8.95 33.15 -9.89
N GLN A 190 9.62 34.07 -9.19
CA GLN A 190 11.05 33.92 -8.85
C GLN A 190 11.36 32.67 -8.00
N CYS A 191 10.41 32.21 -7.18
CA CYS A 191 10.46 30.93 -6.46
C CYS A 191 9.05 30.31 -6.47
N LEU A 192 8.75 29.42 -7.41
CA LEU A 192 7.49 28.68 -7.37
C LEU A 192 7.69 27.37 -6.60
N LEU A 193 6.94 27.18 -5.52
CA LEU A 193 6.62 25.87 -4.97
C LEU A 193 5.15 25.60 -5.32
N PHE A 194 4.87 24.54 -6.06
CA PHE A 194 3.50 24.19 -6.45
C PHE A 194 3.04 22.91 -5.76
N ALA A 195 1.84 22.94 -5.18
CA ALA A 195 1.06 21.77 -4.77
C ALA A 195 -0.41 22.20 -4.63
N ILE A 196 -1.36 21.45 -5.22
CA ILE A 196 -2.77 21.24 -4.80
C ILE A 196 -3.31 20.03 -5.64
N GLN A 197 -4.37 19.37 -5.15
CA GLN A 197 -4.43 17.92 -4.91
C GLN A 197 -5.88 17.37 -4.95
N PHE A 198 -6.10 16.10 -5.37
CA PHE A 198 -6.95 15.08 -4.69
C PHE A 198 -6.67 13.64 -5.21
N PHE A 199 -6.84 12.60 -4.38
CA PHE A 199 -6.31 11.22 -4.53
C PHE A 199 -4.79 11.06 -4.37
N LEU A 200 -4.27 11.51 -3.21
CA LEU A 200 -3.05 10.90 -2.66
C LEU A 200 -3.47 9.64 -1.91
N THR A 201 -2.83 8.49 -2.16
CA THR A 201 -3.00 7.25 -1.36
C THR A 201 -2.41 7.37 0.06
N TYR A 202 -2.26 8.60 0.55
CA TYR A 202 -1.64 8.97 1.80
C TYR A 202 -2.41 10.14 2.43
N LEU A 203 -3.66 9.93 2.82
CA LEU A 203 -4.39 10.71 3.82
C LEU A 203 -5.29 9.72 4.58
N SER A 204 -5.30 9.69 5.90
CA SER A 204 -5.49 10.85 6.80
C SER A 204 -4.39 10.96 7.87
N PHE A 205 -3.97 12.18 8.19
CA PHE A 205 -3.35 12.52 9.48
C PHE A 205 -4.44 13.02 10.43
#